data_AF-A0A945EAZ8-F1
#
_entry.id   AF-A0A945EAZ8-F1
#
_cell.length_a   1.000
_cell.length_b   1.000
_cell.length_c   1.000
_cell.angle_alpha   90.00
_cell.angle_beta   90.00
_cell.angle_gamma   90.00
#
_symmetry.space_group_name_H-M   'P 1'
#
loop_
_entity.id
_entity.type
_entity.pdbx_description
1 polymer ?
#
loop_
_entity_poly.entity_id
_entity_poly.type
_entity_poly.pdbx_seq_one_letter_code
_entity_poly.pdbx_strand_id
1 'polypeptide(L)'
;MQVIKIGDRRYLVDDQGFLKEFAHWEKEFAVHCGRKAKQRISQLTDKHWDLIDGLRAYFLESGRLPLVRHFCSEMQVKQRVLYELFPEGPYFGIAKIAGIPQQPIDPNH
;
A
#
# COMPACT_ATOMS: atom_id res chain seq x y z
N MET A 1 -18.53 -1.23 1.90
CA MET A 1 -17.93 -0.30 0.90
C MET A 1 -18.14 1.12 1.36
N GLN A 2 -17.12 1.96 1.25
CA GLN A 2 -17.14 3.34 1.74
C GLN A 2 -16.44 4.27 0.73
N VAL A 3 -16.78 5.55 0.77
CA VAL A 3 -16.14 6.57 -0.09
C VAL A 3 -15.28 7.48 0.78
N ILE A 4 -13.99 7.57 0.45
CA ILE A 4 -13.07 8.53 1.06
C ILE A 4 -13.02 9.77 0.16
N LYS A 5 -13.30 10.94 0.75
CA LYS A 5 -13.09 12.23 0.08
C LYS A 5 -11.74 12.81 0.47
N ILE A 6 -10.95 13.22 -0.53
CA ILE A 6 -9.68 13.92 -0.34
C ILE A 6 -9.71 15.10 -1.32
N GLY A 7 -9.83 16.32 -0.78
CA GLY A 7 -10.17 17.49 -1.59
C GLY A 7 -11.48 17.28 -2.36
N ASP A 8 -11.44 17.47 -3.67
CA ASP A 8 -12.58 17.26 -4.58
C ASP A 8 -12.71 15.83 -5.09
N ARG A 9 -11.70 14.98 -4.84
CA ARG A 9 -11.66 13.60 -5.33
C ARG A 9 -12.35 12.63 -4.39
N ARG A 10 -12.88 11.55 -4.97
CA ARG A 10 -13.62 10.50 -4.27
C ARG A 10 -13.00 9.16 -4.60
N TYR A 11 -12.57 8.44 -3.57
CA TYR A 11 -11.97 7.12 -3.68
C TYR A 11 -12.93 6.09 -3.11
N LEU A 12 -13.35 5.15 -3.94
CA LEU A 12 -14.16 4.02 -3.49
C LEU A 12 -13.25 2.98 -2.87
N VAL A 13 -13.47 2.67 -1.60
CA VAL A 13 -12.67 1.69 -0.85
C VAL A 13 -13.58 0.64 -0.20
N ASP A 14 -13.00 -0.52 0.13
CA ASP A 14 -13.68 -1.55 0.90
C ASP A 14 -13.74 -1.22 2.41
N ASP A 15 -14.31 -2.13 3.19
CA ASP A 15 -14.50 -1.96 4.64
C ASP A 15 -13.18 -1.98 5.42
N GLN A 16 -12.11 -2.51 4.82
CA GLN A 16 -10.75 -2.46 5.38
C GLN A 16 -9.99 -1.20 4.94
N GLY A 17 -10.50 -0.47 3.95
CA GLY A 17 -9.94 0.76 3.41
C GLY A 17 -8.98 0.55 2.25
N PHE A 18 -9.03 -0.59 1.54
CA PHE A 18 -8.30 -0.77 0.28
C PHE A 18 -9.07 -0.16 -0.89
N LEU A 19 -8.33 0.44 -1.81
CA LEU A 19 -8.89 1.04 -3.01
C LEU A 19 -9.52 -0.03 -3.91
N LYS A 20 -10.75 0.20 -4.37
CA LYS A 20 -11.44 -0.73 -5.26
C LYS A 20 -10.83 -0.74 -6.67
N GLU A 21 -10.45 0.42 -7.15
CA GLU A 21 -9.97 0.61 -8.52
C GLU A 21 -8.53 1.08 -8.49
N PHE A 22 -7.61 0.19 -8.85
CA PHE A 22 -6.16 0.48 -8.86
C PHE A 22 -5.80 1.70 -9.72
N ALA A 23 -6.53 1.91 -10.83
CA ALA A 23 -6.34 3.02 -11.76
C ALA A 23 -6.73 4.39 -11.17
N HIS A 24 -7.60 4.41 -10.16
CA HIS A 24 -7.99 5.64 -9.46
C HIS A 24 -6.99 6.03 -8.36
N TRP A 25 -5.90 5.28 -8.19
CA TRP A 25 -4.90 5.63 -7.19
C TRP A 25 -4.10 6.86 -7.59
N GLU A 26 -3.83 7.72 -6.62
CA GLU A 26 -3.02 8.92 -6.78
C GLU A 26 -2.20 9.18 -5.52
N LYS A 27 -1.18 10.02 -5.64
CA LYS A 27 -0.28 10.35 -4.51
C LYS A 27 -1.03 10.91 -3.30
N GLU A 28 -2.10 11.67 -3.52
CA GLU A 28 -2.95 12.22 -2.45
C GLU A 28 -3.61 11.12 -1.61
N PHE A 29 -4.06 10.04 -2.26
CA PHE A 29 -4.61 8.87 -1.58
C PHE A 29 -3.55 8.18 -0.72
N ALA A 30 -2.34 7.99 -1.25
CA ALA A 30 -1.22 7.41 -0.50
C ALA A 30 -0.91 8.24 0.75
N VAL A 31 -0.79 9.57 0.60
CA VAL A 31 -0.54 10.48 1.73
C VAL A 31 -1.66 10.41 2.76
N HIS A 32 -2.93 10.38 2.33
CA HIS A 32 -4.07 10.24 3.24
C HIS A 32 -4.03 8.90 4.00
N CYS A 33 -3.75 7.79 3.31
CA CYS A 33 -3.64 6.47 3.92
C CYS A 33 -2.46 6.39 4.90
N GLY A 34 -1.29 6.95 4.57
CA GLY A 34 -0.14 7.01 5.47
C GLY A 34 -0.43 7.81 6.75
N ARG A 35 -1.20 8.89 6.65
CA ARG A 35 -1.62 9.70 7.79
C ARG A 35 -2.70 9.06 8.66
N LYS A 36 -3.39 8.00 8.21
CA LYS A 36 -4.42 7.34 9.02
C LYS A 36 -3.81 6.74 10.29
N ALA A 37 -4.63 6.68 11.34
CA ALA A 37 -4.23 6.29 12.69
C ALA A 37 -3.55 4.91 12.79
N LYS A 38 -3.76 4.01 11.82
CA LYS A 38 -3.10 2.69 11.79
C LYS A 38 -1.65 2.73 11.29
N GLN A 39 -1.35 3.65 10.37
CA GLN A 39 -0.02 3.83 9.80
C GLN A 39 0.80 4.83 10.62
N ARG A 40 0.17 5.89 11.14
CA ARG A 40 0.84 6.96 11.92
C ARG A 40 2.07 7.54 11.20
N ILE A 41 2.08 7.50 9.88
CA ILE A 41 3.17 8.05 9.06
C ILE A 41 2.84 9.51 8.82
N SER A 42 3.54 10.40 9.53
CA SER A 42 3.35 11.86 9.41
C SER A 42 3.60 12.34 7.97
N GLN A 43 4.63 11.78 7.33
CA GLN A 43 5.04 12.11 5.97
C GLN A 43 5.64 10.88 5.29
N LEU A 44 5.18 10.59 4.07
CA LEU A 44 5.80 9.59 3.19
C LEU A 44 7.12 10.17 2.67
N THR A 45 8.23 9.64 3.17
CA THR A 45 9.59 9.97 2.70
C THR A 45 9.91 9.25 1.40
N ASP A 46 11.03 9.58 0.75
CA ASP A 46 11.47 8.95 -0.51
C ASP A 46 11.52 7.42 -0.40
N LYS A 47 12.01 6.88 0.72
CA LYS A 47 12.01 5.43 0.97
C LYS A 47 10.61 4.82 0.98
N HIS A 48 9.60 5.55 1.44
CA HIS A 48 8.23 5.05 1.37
C HIS A 48 7.76 5.03 -0.08
N TRP A 49 8.04 6.08 -0.84
CA TRP A 49 7.69 6.17 -2.25
C TRP A 49 8.36 5.09 -3.09
N ASP A 50 9.64 4.83 -2.89
CA ASP A 50 10.36 3.74 -3.57
C ASP A 50 9.65 2.39 -3.36
N LEU A 51 9.27 2.09 -2.11
CA LEU A 51 8.56 0.85 -1.77
C LEU A 51 7.13 0.81 -2.31
N ILE A 52 6.42 1.93 -2.26
CA ILE A 52 5.06 2.06 -2.81
C ILE A 52 5.08 1.85 -4.32
N ASP A 53 5.95 2.57 -5.03
CA ASP A 53 6.03 2.53 -6.48
C ASP A 53 6.57 1.19 -6.98
N GLY A 54 7.56 0.60 -6.29
CA GLY A 54 8.04 -0.75 -6.59
C GLY A 54 6.95 -1.80 -6.45
N LEU A 55 6.14 -1.76 -5.38
CA LEU A 55 5.04 -2.70 -5.21
C LEU A 55 3.93 -2.50 -6.26
N ARG A 56 3.66 -1.25 -6.64
CA ARG A 56 2.69 -0.91 -7.69
C ARG A 56 3.16 -1.41 -9.07
N ALA A 57 4.43 -1.24 -9.39
CA ALA A 57 5.01 -1.73 -10.65
C ALA A 57 4.90 -3.26 -10.73
N TYR A 58 5.29 -3.96 -9.66
CA TYR A 58 5.18 -5.41 -9.59
C TYR A 58 3.72 -5.89 -9.77
N PHE A 59 2.77 -5.21 -9.11
CA PHE A 59 1.35 -5.54 -9.22
C PHE A 59 0.79 -5.27 -10.63
N LEU A 60 1.24 -4.21 -11.29
CA LEU A 60 0.84 -3.87 -12.65
C LEU A 60 1.28 -4.95 -13.66
N GLU A 61 2.47 -5.54 -13.45
CA GLU A 61 3.02 -6.56 -14.34
C GLU A 61 2.49 -7.97 -14.05
N SER A 62 2.42 -8.35 -12.78
CA SER A 62 2.10 -9.73 -12.38
C SER A 62 0.62 -9.94 -12.01
N GLY A 63 -0.12 -8.86 -11.74
CA GLY A 63 -1.48 -8.90 -11.20
C GLY A 63 -1.59 -9.47 -9.79
N ARG A 64 -0.46 -9.71 -9.10
CA ARG A 64 -0.40 -10.30 -7.75
C ARG A 64 0.62 -9.57 -6.90
N LEU A 65 0.53 -9.74 -5.59
CA LEU A 65 1.59 -9.26 -4.70
C LEU A 65 2.78 -10.24 -4.74
N PRO A 66 4.03 -9.75 -4.64
CA PRO A 66 5.21 -10.60 -4.52
C PRO A 66 5.17 -11.37 -3.18
N LEU A 67 6.21 -12.15 -2.85
CA LEU A 67 6.48 -12.57 -1.47
C LEU A 67 7.28 -11.49 -0.73
N VAL A 68 7.04 -11.29 0.57
CA VAL A 68 7.75 -10.27 1.39
C VAL A 68 9.26 -10.36 1.22
N ARG A 69 9.80 -11.58 1.23
CA ARG A 69 11.25 -11.82 1.10
C ARG A 69 11.77 -11.43 -0.29
N HIS A 70 11.01 -11.72 -1.34
CA HIS A 70 11.37 -11.34 -2.70
C HIS A 70 11.38 -9.83 -2.86
N PHE A 71 10.31 -9.17 -2.41
CA PHE A 71 10.20 -7.71 -2.43
C PHE A 71 11.31 -7.03 -1.62
N CYS A 72 11.63 -7.54 -0.43
CA CYS A 72 12.77 -7.07 0.36
C CYS A 72 14.11 -7.18 -0.40
N SER A 73 14.33 -8.30 -1.09
CA SER A 73 15.55 -8.53 -1.87
C SER A 73 15.64 -7.59 -3.06
N GLU A 74 14.54 -7.40 -3.77
CA GLU A 74 14.44 -6.53 -4.96
C GLU A 74 14.68 -5.07 -4.61
N MET A 75 14.03 -4.60 -3.53
CA MET A 75 14.18 -3.24 -3.02
C MET A 75 15.46 -3.05 -2.18
N GLN A 76 16.28 -4.09 -2.01
CA GLN A 76 17.50 -4.10 -1.19
C GLN A 76 17.28 -3.60 0.25
N VAL A 77 16.11 -3.90 0.83
CA VAL A 77 15.75 -3.53 2.20
C VAL A 77 15.60 -4.76 3.09
N LYS A 78 15.88 -4.60 4.38
CA LYS A 78 15.62 -5.66 5.36
C LYS A 78 14.15 -5.63 5.76
N GLN A 79 13.55 -6.80 6.01
CA GLN A 79 12.16 -6.92 6.45
C GLN A 79 11.85 -6.04 7.67
N ARG A 80 12.80 -5.91 8.61
CA ARG A 80 12.67 -5.02 9.78
C ARG A 80 12.39 -3.56 9.39
N VAL A 81 13.04 -3.06 8.33
CA VAL A 81 12.86 -1.69 7.84
C VAL A 81 11.42 -1.49 7.36
N LEU A 82 10.80 -2.51 6.77
CA LEU A 82 9.40 -2.41 6.36
C LEU A 82 8.45 -2.21 7.56
N TYR A 83 8.71 -2.88 8.70
CA TYR A 83 7.92 -2.67 9.92
C TYR A 83 8.16 -1.29 10.55
N GLU A 84 9.39 -0.76 10.41
CA GLU A 84 9.73 0.59 10.90
C GLU A 84 9.06 1.68 10.05
N LEU A 85 8.98 1.48 8.73
CA LEU A 85 8.35 2.41 7.79
C LEU A 85 6.81 2.26 7.75
N PHE A 86 6.29 1.05 7.93
CA PHE A 86 4.86 0.72 7.82
C PHE A 86 4.35 -0.02 9.05
N PRO A 87 3.93 0.70 10.12
CA PRO A 87 3.57 0.12 11.41
C PRO A 87 2.34 -0.80 11.40
N GLU A 88 1.40 -0.65 10.46
CA GLU A 88 0.24 -1.55 10.31
C GLU A 88 0.67 -2.95 9.80
N GLY A 89 1.92 -3.08 9.34
CA GLY A 89 2.50 -4.30 8.83
C GLY A 89 3.04 -4.13 7.40
N PRO A 90 4.09 -4.87 7.05
CA PRO A 90 4.89 -4.65 5.84
C PRO A 90 4.12 -4.93 4.54
N TYR A 91 3.07 -5.76 4.58
CA TYR A 91 2.33 -6.13 3.37
C TYR A 91 1.04 -5.36 3.21
N PHE A 92 0.15 -5.46 4.21
CA PHE A 92 -1.13 -4.77 4.14
C PHE A 92 -0.98 -3.26 4.21
N GLY A 93 0.03 -2.75 4.93
CA GLY A 93 0.27 -1.32 5.01
C GLY A 93 0.74 -0.72 3.69
N ILE A 94 1.78 -1.32 3.09
CA ILE A 94 2.30 -0.87 1.80
C ILE A 94 1.24 -1.03 0.72
N ALA A 95 0.59 -2.21 0.61
CA ALA A 95 -0.44 -2.46 -0.40
C ALA A 95 -1.61 -1.47 -0.31
N LYS A 96 -2.05 -1.14 0.90
CA LYS A 96 -3.12 -0.15 1.12
C LYS A 96 -2.70 1.24 0.69
N ILE A 97 -1.52 1.71 1.10
CA ILE A 97 -0.99 3.02 0.71
C ILE A 97 -0.75 3.07 -0.80
N ALA A 98 -0.28 1.98 -1.38
CA ALA A 98 -0.09 1.76 -2.81
C ALA A 98 -1.39 1.63 -3.59
N GLY A 99 -2.57 1.64 -2.95
CA GLY A 99 -3.86 1.52 -3.65
C GLY A 99 -4.07 0.17 -4.35
N ILE A 100 -3.35 -0.86 -3.92
CA ILE A 100 -3.55 -2.20 -4.43
C ILE A 100 -4.85 -2.73 -3.83
N PRO A 101 -5.82 -3.19 -4.65
CA PRO A 101 -7.07 -3.73 -4.14
C PRO A 101 -6.81 -4.95 -3.27
N GLN A 102 -7.67 -5.15 -2.27
CA GLN A 102 -7.58 -6.29 -1.37
C GLN A 102 -7.47 -7.58 -2.18
N GLN A 103 -6.34 -8.28 -2.04
CA GLN A 103 -6.15 -9.57 -2.65
C GLN A 103 -6.92 -10.63 -1.85
N PRO A 104 -7.51 -11.63 -2.51
CA PRO A 104 -8.04 -12.78 -1.80
C PRO A 104 -6.92 -13.40 -0.97
N ILE A 105 -7.17 -13.61 0.33
CA ILE A 105 -6.23 -14.30 1.22
C ILE A 105 -6.09 -15.71 0.64
N ASP A 106 -4.90 -16.07 0.18
CA ASP A 106 -4.63 -17.45 -0.21
C ASP A 106 -4.78 -18.32 1.05
N PRO A 107 -5.72 -19.28 1.09
CA PRO A 107 -5.95 -20.09 2.28
C PRO A 107 -4.77 -21.02 2.63
N ASN A 108 -3.73 -21.08 1.80
CA ASN A 108 -2.54 -21.91 1.99
C ASN A 108 -1.29 -21.13 2.43
N HIS A 109 -1.40 -19.86 2.82
CA HIS A 109 -0.29 -19.06 3.39
C HIS A 109 -0.55 -18.57 4.80
#